data_AF-A0A7I2YQU0-F1
#
_entry.id   AF-A0A7I2YQU0-F1
#
_cell.length_a   1.000
_cell.length_b   1.000
_cell.length_c   1.000
_cell.angle_alpha   90.00
_cell.angle_beta   90.00
_cell.angle_gamma   90.00
#
_symmetry.space_group_name_H-M   'P 1'
#
loop_
_entity.id
_entity.type
_entity.pdbx_description
1 polymer ?
#
loop_
_entity_poly.entity_id
_entity_poly.type
_entity_poly.pdbx_seq_one_letter_code
_entity_poly.pdbx_strand_id
1 'polypeptide(L)'
;MALRLLKLAATSASARVVAAGAQRVRGIHSSVQCKLRYGMWHFLLGDKASKRLTERSRVITVDGNICTGKGKLAKEIAEKLGFKHFPEAGIHYPDSTTGDGKPLATDYNGNCSLEKFYDDPRSNDGNSYRLQSWLYSSRLLQYSDALEHLLTTGQGVVLERSIFSDFVFLEAMYNQGFIRKQCVDHYNEPHEMKITSAYLQDIENAYKKTFLPEMSEKCEVLQYSAREAQDSKKVVEDIEYLKFDKGPWLKQDNRTLYHLRLLVQDKFEVLNYTSIPIFLPEVTIGAHQTDRVLHQFRELPGRKYSPGYNTEVGDKWIWLK
;
A
#
# COMPACT_ATOMS: atom_id res chain seq x y z
N MET A 1 44.01 11.08 -26.09
CA MET A 1 43.66 11.09 -27.53
C MET A 1 42.94 9.80 -27.88
N ALA A 2 41.65 9.85 -28.19
CA ALA A 2 40.96 8.87 -29.01
C ALA A 2 39.65 9.50 -29.50
N LEU A 3 39.67 9.86 -30.78
CA LEU A 3 38.58 10.38 -31.58
C LEU A 3 37.85 9.17 -32.19
N ARG A 4 36.52 9.14 -32.21
CA ARG A 4 35.78 8.27 -33.14
C ARG A 4 34.59 9.00 -33.75
N LEU A 5 34.73 9.22 -35.05
CA LEU A 5 33.80 9.87 -35.97
C LEU A 5 32.71 8.88 -36.43
N LEU A 6 31.53 9.44 -36.62
CA LEU A 6 30.30 8.86 -37.15
C LEU A 6 30.42 8.34 -38.59
N LYS A 7 29.51 7.42 -38.95
CA LYS A 7 28.99 7.31 -40.32
C LYS A 7 27.46 7.25 -40.28
N LEU A 8 26.85 8.30 -40.82
CA LEU A 8 25.42 8.44 -41.09
C LEU A 8 25.05 7.65 -42.35
N ALA A 9 23.89 7.01 -42.34
CA ALA A 9 23.10 6.73 -43.53
C ALA A 9 21.64 7.08 -43.22
N ALA A 10 21.10 8.04 -43.94
CA ALA A 10 19.71 8.46 -43.89
C ALA A 10 18.85 7.53 -44.75
N THR A 11 17.68 7.13 -44.25
CA THR A 11 16.51 6.91 -45.11
C THR A 11 15.26 7.45 -44.40
N SER A 12 14.53 8.23 -45.18
CA SER A 12 13.29 8.94 -44.89
C SER A 12 12.08 8.02 -44.95
N ALA A 13 11.13 8.14 -44.02
CA ALA A 13 9.70 8.04 -44.33
C ALA A 13 8.87 8.70 -43.22
N SER A 14 7.95 9.55 -43.67
CA SER A 14 7.05 10.39 -42.89
C SER A 14 5.93 9.58 -42.23
N ALA A 15 5.69 9.81 -40.94
CA ALA A 15 4.38 9.62 -40.32
C ALA A 15 4.09 10.82 -39.40
N ARG A 16 3.31 11.78 -39.90
CA ARG A 16 2.72 12.86 -39.09
C ARG A 16 1.66 12.23 -38.18
N VAL A 17 1.89 12.25 -36.87
CA VAL A 17 0.82 12.13 -35.89
C VAL A 17 0.66 13.49 -35.23
N VAL A 18 -0.57 13.99 -35.33
CA VAL A 18 -1.02 15.32 -34.91
C VAL A 18 -0.84 15.46 -33.40
N ALA A 19 0.12 16.27 -32.98
CA ALA A 19 0.18 16.80 -31.63
C ALA A 19 -0.89 17.88 -31.49
N ALA A 20 -2.04 17.51 -30.93
CA ALA A 20 -3.04 18.48 -30.50
C ALA A 20 -2.54 19.17 -29.23
N GLY A 21 -1.92 20.34 -29.40
CA GLY A 21 -1.64 21.26 -28.32
C GLY A 21 -2.95 21.76 -27.72
N ALA A 22 -3.31 21.28 -26.54
CA ALA A 22 -4.35 21.89 -25.73
C ALA A 22 -3.81 23.19 -25.12
N GLN A 23 -4.30 24.32 -25.63
CA GLN A 23 -4.04 25.66 -25.10
C GLN A 23 -4.38 25.72 -23.61
N ARG A 24 -3.38 26.10 -22.79
CA ARG A 24 -3.60 26.54 -21.41
C ARG A 24 -4.40 27.84 -21.42
N VAL A 25 -5.72 27.73 -21.29
CA VAL A 25 -6.55 28.86 -20.91
C VAL A 25 -6.39 29.05 -19.40
N ARG A 26 -5.73 30.13 -19.01
CA ARG A 26 -5.74 30.66 -17.64
C ARG A 26 -7.18 31.06 -17.30
N GLY A 27 -7.90 30.19 -16.62
CA GLY A 27 -9.11 30.52 -15.87
C GLY A 27 -8.79 30.48 -14.39
N ILE A 28 -8.88 31.62 -13.71
CA ILE A 28 -8.90 31.66 -12.25
C ILE A 28 -10.24 31.04 -11.83
N HIS A 29 -10.23 29.74 -11.51
CA HIS A 29 -11.38 29.06 -10.94
C HIS A 29 -11.26 29.10 -9.42
N SER A 30 -12.02 30.00 -8.80
CA SER A 30 -12.41 29.91 -7.41
C SER A 30 -13.66 29.04 -7.32
N SER A 31 -13.56 27.79 -6.88
CA SER A 31 -14.71 27.06 -6.34
C SER A 31 -14.27 25.99 -5.32
N VAL A 32 -15.08 25.91 -4.27
CA VAL A 32 -14.85 25.24 -3.00
C VAL A 32 -15.37 23.80 -3.11
N GLN A 33 -14.57 22.85 -2.59
CA GLN A 33 -14.77 21.39 -2.44
C GLN A 33 -13.87 20.46 -3.29
N CYS A 34 -12.76 20.95 -3.86
CA CYS A 34 -11.59 20.09 -3.95
C CYS A 34 -10.99 20.01 -2.54
N LYS A 35 -10.80 18.82 -1.94
CA LYS A 35 -9.85 18.70 -0.82
C LYS A 35 -8.52 19.23 -1.36
N LEU A 36 -8.13 20.45 -0.97
CA LEU A 36 -6.98 21.14 -1.53
C LEU A 36 -5.77 20.20 -1.47
N ARG A 37 -5.25 19.82 -2.64
CA ARG A 37 -4.05 18.98 -2.74
C ARG A 37 -2.88 19.77 -2.15
N TYR A 38 -2.11 19.13 -1.29
CA TYR A 38 -0.92 19.76 -0.75
C TYR A 38 0.10 19.91 -1.89
N GLY A 39 0.79 21.04 -1.91
CA GLY A 39 1.68 21.39 -3.01
C GLY A 39 2.71 22.40 -2.58
N MET A 40 3.52 22.84 -3.55
CA MET A 40 4.64 23.74 -3.30
C MET A 40 4.21 25.04 -2.60
N TRP A 41 3.06 25.61 -2.98
CA TRP A 41 2.54 26.83 -2.37
C TRP A 41 2.21 26.64 -0.90
N HIS A 42 1.60 25.51 -0.51
CA HIS A 42 1.32 25.22 0.90
C HIS A 42 2.61 25.09 1.72
N PHE A 43 3.62 24.41 1.16
CA PHE A 43 4.94 24.30 1.79
C PHE A 43 5.63 25.65 1.94
N LEU A 44 5.58 26.50 0.91
CA LEU A 44 6.18 27.84 0.91
C LEU A 44 5.46 28.79 1.89
N LEU A 45 4.12 28.71 1.95
CA LEU A 45 3.28 29.45 2.90
C LEU A 45 3.44 28.96 4.35
N GLY A 46 4.30 27.96 4.58
CA GLY A 46 4.74 27.56 5.91
C GLY A 46 4.01 26.36 6.49
N ASP A 47 3.16 25.67 5.72
CA ASP A 47 2.60 24.37 6.10
C ASP A 47 3.67 23.27 5.96
N LYS A 48 4.52 23.12 6.97
CA LYS A 48 5.58 22.12 7.04
C LYS A 48 5.15 20.98 7.97
N ALA A 49 5.34 19.73 7.53
CA ALA A 49 4.97 18.55 8.32
C ALA A 49 5.68 18.52 9.69
N SER A 50 6.96 18.91 9.76
CA SER A 50 7.72 18.93 11.03
C SER A 50 7.14 19.86 12.09
N LYS A 51 6.32 20.86 11.73
CA LYS A 51 5.64 21.71 12.73
C LYS A 51 4.50 20.98 13.46
N ARG A 52 3.95 19.94 12.83
CA ARG A 52 2.82 19.15 13.35
C ARG A 52 3.29 17.87 14.04
N LEU A 53 4.49 17.39 13.69
CA LEU A 53 5.07 16.21 14.31
C LEU A 53 5.50 16.53 15.75
N THR A 54 4.97 15.73 16.66
CA THR A 54 5.27 15.74 18.10
C THR A 54 5.98 14.46 18.49
N GLU A 55 6.48 14.36 19.71
CA GLU A 55 7.10 13.13 20.22
C GLU A 55 6.13 11.94 20.26
N ARG A 56 4.81 12.21 20.28
CA ARG A 56 3.74 11.20 20.25
C ARG A 56 3.30 10.84 18.83
N SER A 57 3.84 11.49 17.80
CA SER A 57 3.51 11.22 16.39
C SER A 57 4.28 10.01 15.88
N ARG A 58 3.81 8.80 16.22
CA ARG A 58 4.50 7.54 15.93
C ARG A 58 3.62 6.60 15.12
N VAL A 59 4.24 5.79 14.25
CA VAL A 59 3.58 4.66 13.59
C VAL A 59 3.95 3.40 14.35
N ILE A 60 2.95 2.72 14.90
CA ILE A 60 3.12 1.45 15.62
C ILE A 60 2.50 0.35 14.77
N THR A 61 3.27 -0.67 14.45
CA THR A 61 2.82 -1.83 13.68
C THR A 61 2.71 -3.03 14.60
N VAL A 62 1.52 -3.59 14.75
CA VAL A 62 1.28 -4.82 15.51
C VAL A 62 1.35 -6.00 14.56
N ASP A 63 2.46 -6.73 14.61
CA ASP A 63 2.72 -7.93 13.82
C ASP A 63 2.50 -9.22 14.65
N GLY A 64 2.18 -10.32 13.96
CA GLY A 64 1.97 -11.61 14.61
C GLY A 64 1.36 -12.67 13.69
N ASN A 65 1.42 -13.92 14.15
CA ASN A 65 0.87 -15.08 13.42
C ASN A 65 -0.67 -14.98 13.27
N ILE A 66 -1.24 -15.81 12.42
CA ILE A 66 -2.69 -15.87 12.18
C ILE A 66 -3.40 -16.30 13.49
N CYS A 67 -4.56 -15.72 13.77
CA CYS A 67 -5.41 -16.01 14.93
C CYS A 67 -4.87 -15.68 16.34
N THR A 68 -3.81 -14.89 16.48
CA THR A 68 -3.26 -14.50 17.81
C THR A 68 -4.02 -13.36 18.51
N GLY A 69 -5.17 -12.92 17.99
CA GLY A 69 -5.95 -11.83 18.59
C GLY A 69 -5.36 -10.42 18.43
N LYS A 70 -4.36 -10.26 17.54
CA LYS A 70 -3.62 -9.01 17.30
C LYS A 70 -4.50 -7.77 17.10
N GLY A 71 -5.62 -7.92 16.42
CA GLY A 71 -6.50 -6.77 16.14
C GLY A 71 -7.20 -6.22 17.37
N LYS A 72 -7.45 -7.05 18.40
CA LYS A 72 -7.97 -6.57 19.68
C LYS A 72 -6.91 -5.74 20.41
N LEU A 73 -5.68 -6.24 20.47
CA LEU A 73 -4.55 -5.52 21.09
C LEU A 73 -4.28 -4.19 20.38
N ALA A 74 -4.27 -4.17 19.05
CA ALA A 74 -4.05 -2.95 18.26
C ALA A 74 -5.09 -1.86 18.56
N LYS A 75 -6.37 -2.25 18.71
CA LYS A 75 -7.45 -1.34 19.11
C LYS A 75 -7.25 -0.79 20.52
N GLU A 76 -6.94 -1.66 21.49
CA GLU A 76 -6.71 -1.24 22.87
C GLU A 76 -5.50 -0.29 23.02
N ILE A 77 -4.42 -0.55 22.28
CA ILE A 77 -3.25 0.34 22.23
C ILE A 77 -3.64 1.70 21.63
N ALA A 78 -4.38 1.69 20.53
CA ALA A 78 -4.82 2.92 19.86
C ALA A 78 -5.72 3.78 20.76
N GLU A 79 -6.66 3.16 21.47
CA GLU A 79 -7.56 3.86 22.41
C GLU A 79 -6.78 4.48 23.57
N LYS A 80 -5.81 3.76 24.15
CA LYS A 80 -5.01 4.25 25.28
C LYS A 80 -4.06 5.38 24.91
N LEU A 81 -3.39 5.27 23.75
CA LEU A 81 -2.46 6.29 23.26
C LEU A 81 -3.17 7.45 22.54
N GLY A 82 -4.46 7.32 22.24
CA GLY A 82 -5.21 8.29 21.44
C GLY A 82 -4.78 8.31 19.96
N PHE A 83 -4.33 7.18 19.44
CA PHE A 83 -3.88 7.03 18.06
C PHE A 83 -5.01 6.57 17.15
N LYS A 84 -4.86 6.84 15.85
CA LYS A 84 -5.80 6.31 14.86
C LYS A 84 -5.50 4.85 14.60
N HIS A 85 -6.46 3.97 14.86
CA HIS A 85 -6.39 2.56 14.51
C HIS A 85 -6.78 2.34 13.04
N PHE A 86 -5.97 1.58 12.32
CA PHE A 86 -6.31 1.04 11.01
C PHE A 86 -6.43 -0.49 11.11
N PRO A 87 -7.58 -1.08 10.73
CA PRO A 87 -7.80 -2.53 10.79
C PRO A 87 -6.97 -3.26 9.73
N GLU A 88 -6.69 -4.56 9.89
CA GLU A 88 -5.94 -5.36 8.90
C GLU A 88 -6.49 -5.18 7.46
N ALA A 89 -5.62 -4.80 6.52
CA ALA A 89 -6.01 -4.64 5.12
C ALA A 89 -6.35 -6.00 4.50
N GLY A 90 -7.66 -6.22 4.30
CA GLY A 90 -8.19 -7.34 3.53
C GLY A 90 -8.36 -7.02 2.05
N ILE A 91 -8.97 -7.96 1.31
CA ILE A 91 -9.23 -7.86 -0.13
C ILE A 91 -10.05 -6.60 -0.48
N HIS A 92 -11.00 -6.23 0.37
CA HIS A 92 -11.92 -5.11 0.17
C HIS A 92 -11.44 -3.80 0.80
N TYR A 93 -10.19 -3.71 1.25
CA TYR A 93 -9.64 -2.44 1.75
C TYR A 93 -9.77 -1.29 0.74
N PRO A 94 -9.35 -1.42 -0.55
CA PRO A 94 -9.49 -0.35 -1.53
C PRO A 94 -10.95 0.06 -1.78
N ASP A 95 -11.89 -0.90 -1.70
CA ASP A 95 -13.33 -0.67 -1.85
C ASP A 95 -13.87 0.17 -0.70
N SER A 96 -13.37 -0.04 0.52
CA SER A 96 -13.78 0.69 1.71
C SER A 96 -13.27 2.14 1.73
N THR A 97 -12.07 2.37 1.19
CA THR A 97 -11.47 3.72 1.13
C THR A 97 -12.06 4.57 0.01
N THR A 98 -12.59 3.95 -1.04
CA THR A 98 -13.00 4.64 -2.27
C THR A 98 -14.50 4.52 -2.52
N GLY A 99 -15.15 5.56 -3.03
CA GLY A 99 -16.58 5.51 -3.42
C GLY A 99 -17.51 5.36 -2.23
N ASP A 100 -18.48 4.45 -2.32
CA ASP A 100 -19.55 4.28 -1.32
C ASP A 100 -19.10 3.54 -0.05
N GLY A 101 -17.86 3.05 0.00
CA GLY A 101 -17.30 2.30 1.14
C GLY A 101 -17.85 0.87 1.30
N LYS A 102 -18.73 0.43 0.39
CA LYS A 102 -19.26 -0.95 0.36
C LYS A 102 -18.30 -1.88 -0.35
N PRO A 103 -18.09 -3.12 0.16
CA PRO A 103 -17.32 -4.14 -0.54
C PRO A 103 -17.88 -4.41 -1.94
N LEU A 104 -17.01 -4.46 -2.94
CA LEU A 104 -17.40 -4.82 -4.30
C LEU A 104 -17.45 -6.33 -4.47
N ALA A 105 -18.12 -6.78 -5.52
CA ALA A 105 -18.11 -8.19 -5.91
C ALA A 105 -16.67 -8.65 -6.23
N THR A 106 -16.37 -9.90 -5.91
CA THR A 106 -15.03 -10.50 -6.05
C THR A 106 -14.49 -10.44 -7.48
N ASP A 107 -15.39 -10.39 -8.47
CA ASP A 107 -15.08 -10.22 -9.90
C ASP A 107 -14.24 -8.96 -10.19
N TYR A 108 -14.46 -7.89 -9.42
CA TYR A 108 -13.73 -6.63 -9.57
C TYR A 108 -12.40 -6.62 -8.81
N ASN A 109 -12.23 -7.48 -7.81
CA ASN A 109 -11.00 -7.64 -7.03
C ASN A 109 -10.09 -8.74 -7.60
N GLY A 110 -10.14 -8.93 -8.92
CA GLY A 110 -9.31 -9.89 -9.64
C GLY A 110 -9.63 -11.35 -9.32
N ASN A 111 -10.86 -11.69 -8.90
CA ASN A 111 -11.24 -13.05 -8.51
C ASN A 111 -10.34 -13.66 -7.42
N CYS A 112 -9.86 -12.82 -6.50
CA CYS A 112 -9.07 -13.27 -5.35
C CYS A 112 -10.03 -13.72 -4.24
N SER A 113 -9.89 -14.95 -3.77
CA SER A 113 -10.64 -15.43 -2.60
C SER A 113 -9.71 -16.09 -1.60
N LEU A 114 -9.83 -15.66 -0.34
CA LEU A 114 -9.10 -16.23 0.78
C LEU A 114 -9.65 -17.62 1.15
N GLU A 115 -10.96 -17.82 1.05
CA GLU A 115 -11.61 -19.11 1.30
C GLU A 115 -11.10 -20.16 0.32
N LYS A 116 -11.08 -19.82 -0.97
CA LYS A 116 -10.55 -20.68 -2.03
C LYS A 116 -9.06 -21.04 -1.81
N PHE A 117 -8.28 -20.12 -1.24
CA PHE A 117 -6.90 -20.39 -0.89
C PHE A 117 -6.76 -21.40 0.25
N TYR A 118 -7.64 -21.34 1.26
CA TYR A 118 -7.61 -22.32 2.35
C TYR A 118 -8.10 -23.70 1.93
N ASP A 119 -9.07 -23.77 1.01
CA ASP A 119 -9.61 -25.04 0.49
C ASP A 119 -8.61 -25.77 -0.42
N ASP A 120 -8.07 -25.07 -1.42
CA ASP A 120 -7.09 -25.63 -2.37
C ASP A 120 -6.00 -24.62 -2.74
N PRO A 121 -4.92 -24.55 -1.94
CA PRO A 121 -3.82 -23.60 -2.18
C PRO A 121 -2.94 -23.98 -3.39
N ARG A 122 -3.09 -25.19 -3.95
CA ARG A 122 -2.33 -25.69 -5.11
C ARG A 122 -3.13 -25.63 -6.41
N SER A 123 -4.28 -24.96 -6.39
CA SER A 123 -5.14 -24.82 -7.55
C SER A 123 -4.41 -24.18 -8.74
N ASN A 124 -4.65 -24.73 -9.93
CA ASN A 124 -4.08 -24.24 -11.19
C ASN A 124 -4.60 -22.85 -11.61
N ASP A 125 -5.60 -22.30 -10.90
CA ASP A 125 -6.20 -20.98 -11.16
C ASP A 125 -5.26 -19.80 -10.82
N GLY A 126 -4.13 -20.07 -10.16
CA GLY A 126 -3.18 -19.02 -9.76
C GLY A 126 -3.67 -18.11 -8.63
N ASN A 127 -4.79 -18.47 -7.98
CA ASN A 127 -5.41 -17.68 -6.91
C ASN A 127 -4.42 -17.38 -5.77
N SER A 128 -3.54 -18.33 -5.42
CA SER A 128 -2.58 -18.17 -4.33
C SER A 128 -1.68 -16.94 -4.51
N TYR A 129 -1.00 -16.84 -5.65
CA TYR A 129 -0.12 -15.69 -5.92
C TYR A 129 -0.90 -14.41 -6.24
N ARG A 130 -2.02 -14.52 -6.95
CA ARG A 130 -2.89 -13.38 -7.28
C ARG A 130 -3.43 -12.71 -6.01
N LEU A 131 -3.90 -13.50 -5.06
CA LEU A 131 -4.35 -13.04 -3.74
C LEU A 131 -3.20 -12.38 -2.97
N GLN A 132 -2.01 -12.99 -2.95
CA GLN A 132 -0.86 -12.42 -2.25
C GLN A 132 -0.46 -11.05 -2.83
N SER A 133 -0.41 -10.92 -4.16
CA SER A 133 -0.12 -9.65 -4.85
C SER A 133 -1.20 -8.58 -4.57
N TRP A 134 -2.48 -8.99 -4.53
CA TRP A 134 -3.59 -8.11 -4.19
C TRP A 134 -3.53 -7.61 -2.73
N LEU A 135 -3.22 -8.51 -1.78
CA LEU A 135 -3.04 -8.17 -0.37
C LEU A 135 -1.84 -7.25 -0.16
N TYR A 136 -0.73 -7.49 -0.86
CA TYR A 136 0.43 -6.60 -0.85
C TYR A 136 0.05 -5.18 -1.30
N SER A 137 -0.66 -5.06 -2.43
CA SER A 137 -1.12 -3.78 -2.97
C SER A 137 -2.09 -3.06 -2.02
N SER A 138 -2.98 -3.82 -1.37
CA SER A 138 -3.92 -3.29 -0.37
C SER A 138 -3.20 -2.78 0.89
N ARG A 139 -2.18 -3.50 1.36
CA ARG A 139 -1.34 -3.07 2.49
C ARG A 139 -0.47 -1.86 2.15
N LEU A 140 0.04 -1.77 0.91
CA LEU A 140 0.76 -0.60 0.44
C LEU A 140 -0.14 0.65 0.45
N LEU A 141 -1.37 0.50 -0.04
CA LEU A 141 -2.37 1.56 -0.01
C LEU A 141 -2.70 1.99 1.43
N GLN A 142 -2.91 1.03 2.32
CA GLN A 142 -3.13 1.31 3.75
C GLN A 142 -1.96 2.04 4.39
N TYR A 143 -0.72 1.64 4.08
CA TYR A 143 0.47 2.30 4.61
C TYR A 143 0.58 3.75 4.10
N SER A 144 0.23 3.99 2.84
CA SER A 144 0.11 5.33 2.27
C SER A 144 -0.93 6.18 3.01
N ASP A 145 -2.11 5.63 3.31
CA ASP A 145 -3.16 6.32 4.07
C ASP A 145 -2.75 6.60 5.52
N ALA A 146 -2.02 5.68 6.16
CA ALA A 146 -1.47 5.85 7.49
C ALA A 146 -0.41 6.96 7.54
N LEU A 147 0.51 6.99 6.58
CA LEU A 147 1.52 8.04 6.46
C LEU A 147 0.89 9.39 6.12
N GLU A 148 -0.11 9.42 5.23
CA GLU A 148 -0.84 10.64 4.93
C GLU A 148 -1.52 11.20 6.19
N HIS A 149 -2.18 10.35 6.98
CA HIS A 149 -2.80 10.76 8.25
C HIS A 149 -1.76 11.31 9.23
N LEU A 150 -0.64 10.63 9.40
CA LEU A 150 0.45 11.05 10.29
C LEU A 150 1.03 12.42 9.88
N LEU A 151 1.39 12.59 8.59
CA LEU A 151 2.05 13.80 8.09
C LEU A 151 1.11 15.01 8.02
N THR A 152 -0.21 14.77 7.89
CA THR A 152 -1.21 15.83 7.85
C THR A 152 -1.68 16.22 9.25
N THR A 153 -1.98 15.26 10.12
CA THR A 153 -2.58 15.56 11.44
C THR A 153 -1.55 15.66 12.55
N GLY A 154 -0.39 15.01 12.41
CA GLY A 154 0.54 14.80 13.51
C GLY A 154 0.06 13.76 14.53
N GLN A 155 -1.09 13.10 14.31
CA GLN A 155 -1.55 12.06 15.21
C GLN A 155 -0.84 10.74 14.92
N GLY A 156 -0.43 10.03 15.97
CA GLY A 156 0.11 8.67 15.84
C GLY A 156 -0.90 7.69 15.25
N VAL A 157 -0.38 6.62 14.65
CA VAL A 157 -1.16 5.63 13.91
C VAL A 157 -0.78 4.22 14.38
N VAL A 158 -1.78 3.37 14.59
CA VAL A 158 -1.59 1.94 14.85
C VAL A 158 -2.06 1.15 13.64
N LEU A 159 -1.20 0.29 13.12
CA LEU A 159 -1.45 -0.59 11.98
C LEU A 159 -1.41 -2.05 12.41
N GLU A 160 -2.29 -2.87 11.83
CA GLU A 160 -2.25 -4.33 11.95
C GLU A 160 -1.55 -4.93 10.72
N ARG A 161 -0.36 -5.49 10.93
CA ARG A 161 0.55 -5.98 9.88
C ARG A 161 0.94 -4.92 8.84
N SER A 162 2.25 -4.69 8.71
CA SER A 162 2.77 -3.75 7.72
C SER A 162 3.11 -4.43 6.40
N ILE A 163 3.49 -3.64 5.40
CA ILE A 163 4.04 -4.15 4.15
C ILE A 163 5.35 -4.93 4.35
N PHE A 164 6.09 -4.59 5.40
CA PHE A 164 7.35 -5.23 5.71
C PHE A 164 7.18 -6.67 6.22
N SER A 165 6.00 -7.05 6.72
CA SER A 165 5.76 -8.42 7.18
C SER A 165 5.12 -9.32 6.13
N ASP A 166 4.81 -8.79 4.92
CA ASP A 166 4.13 -9.55 3.88
C ASP A 166 5.00 -10.65 3.25
N PHE A 167 6.30 -10.41 3.09
CA PHE A 167 7.22 -11.37 2.47
C PHE A 167 7.30 -12.70 3.25
N VAL A 168 7.04 -12.66 4.56
CA VAL A 168 7.02 -13.84 5.43
C VAL A 168 5.94 -14.83 4.99
N PHE A 169 4.78 -14.32 4.56
CA PHE A 169 3.69 -15.16 4.04
C PHE A 169 4.05 -15.76 2.68
N LEU A 170 4.65 -14.95 1.79
CA LEU A 170 5.11 -15.41 0.49
C LEU A 170 6.17 -16.51 0.63
N GLU A 171 7.17 -16.33 1.51
CA GLU A 171 8.22 -17.31 1.76
C GLU A 171 7.63 -18.63 2.28
N ALA A 172 6.68 -18.55 3.22
CA ALA A 172 5.98 -19.73 3.72
C ALA A 172 5.15 -20.43 2.63
N MET A 173 4.49 -19.67 1.74
CA MET A 173 3.73 -20.24 0.61
C MET A 173 4.66 -20.93 -0.40
N TYR A 174 5.83 -20.36 -0.66
CA TYR A 174 6.84 -20.96 -1.54
C TYR A 174 7.40 -22.26 -0.95
N ASN A 175 7.71 -22.26 0.35
CA ASN A 175 8.23 -23.42 1.07
C ASN A 175 7.26 -24.61 1.09
N GLN A 176 5.95 -24.33 1.11
CA GLN A 176 4.90 -25.35 0.99
C GLN A 176 4.63 -25.81 -0.45
N GLY A 177 5.28 -25.19 -1.43
CA GLY A 177 5.09 -25.46 -2.85
C GLY A 177 3.73 -24.98 -3.37
N PHE A 178 3.12 -23.95 -2.77
CA PHE A 178 1.89 -23.33 -3.27
C PHE A 178 2.14 -22.35 -4.41
N ILE A 179 3.36 -21.83 -4.50
CA ILE A 179 3.75 -20.79 -5.46
C ILE A 179 5.01 -21.23 -6.20
N ARG A 180 5.11 -20.86 -7.48
CA ARG A 180 6.27 -21.13 -8.33
C ARG A 180 7.42 -20.15 -8.05
N LYS A 181 8.65 -20.58 -8.30
CA LYS A 181 9.85 -19.73 -8.11
C LYS A 181 9.78 -18.42 -8.92
N GLN A 182 9.25 -18.47 -10.14
CA GLN A 182 9.04 -17.27 -10.98
C GLN A 182 8.17 -16.20 -10.32
N CYS A 183 7.16 -16.60 -9.52
CA CYS A 183 6.30 -15.66 -8.81
C CYS A 183 7.03 -15.01 -7.62
N VAL A 184 7.93 -15.77 -6.96
CA VAL A 184 8.81 -15.22 -5.94
C VAL A 184 9.78 -14.23 -6.55
N ASP A 185 10.35 -14.54 -7.72
CA ASP A 185 11.27 -13.65 -8.43
C ASP A 185 10.57 -12.39 -8.96
N HIS A 186 9.28 -12.46 -9.28
CA HIS A 186 8.47 -11.29 -9.60
C HIS A 186 8.20 -10.41 -8.37
N TYR A 187 8.04 -11.03 -7.20
CA TYR A 187 7.82 -10.28 -5.95
C TYR A 187 9.11 -9.68 -5.40
N ASN A 188 10.21 -10.43 -5.47
CA ASN A 188 11.53 -10.02 -5.01
C ASN A 188 12.42 -9.69 -6.21
N GLU A 189 12.78 -8.41 -6.39
CA GLU A 189 14.13 -8.17 -6.92
C GLU A 189 15.15 -8.80 -5.93
N PRO A 190 16.19 -9.47 -6.46
CA PRO A 190 16.58 -10.82 -6.08
C PRO A 190 17.02 -10.95 -4.62
N HIS A 191 16.26 -11.70 -3.82
CA HIS A 191 16.67 -12.20 -2.51
C HIS A 191 16.55 -13.73 -2.48
N GLU A 192 17.59 -14.41 -2.04
CA GLU A 192 17.65 -15.88 -1.92
C GLU A 192 16.77 -16.37 -0.76
N MET A 193 15.97 -17.42 -0.99
CA MET A 193 15.07 -18.02 0.00
C MET A 193 15.49 -19.45 0.36
N LYS A 194 15.26 -19.85 1.62
CA LYS A 194 15.58 -21.20 2.14
C LYS A 194 14.30 -21.96 2.52
N ILE A 195 14.29 -23.26 2.23
CA ILE A 195 13.10 -24.15 2.29
C ILE A 195 12.95 -24.82 3.68
N THR A 196 11.73 -24.94 4.21
CA THR A 196 11.35 -25.77 5.38
C THR A 196 9.86 -26.16 5.29
N SER A 197 9.32 -27.13 6.06
CA SER A 197 8.10 -27.87 5.69
C SER A 197 6.94 -27.92 6.71
N ALA A 198 6.48 -26.79 7.28
CA ALA A 198 5.13 -26.71 7.88
C ALA A 198 4.62 -25.27 7.92
N TYR A 199 3.58 -24.92 7.15
CA TYR A 199 3.22 -23.53 6.79
C TYR A 199 3.23 -22.50 7.94
N LEU A 200 2.55 -22.79 9.05
CA LEU A 200 2.52 -21.88 10.22
C LEU A 200 3.87 -21.78 10.94
N GLN A 201 4.61 -22.90 10.98
CA GLN A 201 5.97 -22.92 11.51
C GLN A 201 6.92 -22.20 10.56
N ASP A 202 6.70 -22.26 9.25
CA ASP A 202 7.50 -21.54 8.24
C ASP A 202 7.29 -20.04 8.38
N ILE A 203 6.05 -19.59 8.59
CA ILE A 203 5.74 -18.19 8.91
C ILE A 203 6.48 -17.77 10.18
N GLU A 204 6.37 -18.54 11.26
CA GLU A 204 7.04 -18.22 12.52
C GLU A 204 8.58 -18.22 12.39
N ASN A 205 9.12 -19.17 11.63
CA ASN A 205 10.55 -19.28 11.35
C ASN A 205 11.05 -18.09 10.53
N ALA A 206 10.32 -17.68 9.49
CA ALA A 206 10.66 -16.52 8.69
C ALA A 206 10.56 -15.23 9.52
N TYR A 207 9.53 -15.05 10.36
CA TYR A 207 9.48 -13.93 11.30
C TYR A 207 10.73 -13.86 12.18
N LYS A 208 11.15 -14.98 12.79
CA LYS A 208 12.29 -15.01 13.71
C LYS A 208 13.65 -14.89 13.02
N LYS A 209 13.80 -15.45 11.82
CA LYS A 209 15.11 -15.56 11.14
C LYS A 209 15.43 -14.35 10.28
N THR A 210 14.44 -13.74 9.62
CA THR A 210 14.67 -12.68 8.62
C THR A 210 14.05 -11.36 9.08
N PHE A 211 12.76 -11.34 9.39
CA PHE A 211 12.03 -10.10 9.71
C PHE A 211 12.52 -9.41 11.01
N LEU A 212 12.54 -10.12 12.14
CA LEU A 212 12.90 -9.50 13.43
C LEU A 212 14.35 -8.95 13.44
N PRO A 213 15.37 -9.66 12.90
CA PRO A 213 16.71 -9.10 12.79
C PRO A 213 16.77 -7.83 11.93
N GLU A 214 16.12 -7.82 10.77
CA GLU A 214 16.10 -6.66 9.88
C GLU A 214 15.40 -5.46 10.53
N MET A 215 14.28 -5.71 11.21
CA MET A 215 13.52 -4.65 11.90
C MET A 215 14.23 -4.15 13.15
N SER A 216 14.99 -4.98 13.86
CA SER A 216 15.76 -4.58 15.05
C SER A 216 16.90 -3.62 14.73
N GLU A 217 17.43 -3.66 13.50
CA GLU A 217 18.42 -2.71 13.01
C GLU A 217 17.78 -1.35 12.67
N LYS A 218 16.61 -1.36 12.03
CA LYS A 218 15.95 -0.16 11.51
C LYS A 218 15.04 0.53 12.52
N CYS A 219 14.47 -0.21 13.47
CA CYS A 219 13.44 0.23 14.40
C CYS A 219 13.64 -0.41 15.79
N GLU A 220 12.89 0.08 16.77
CA GLU A 220 12.76 -0.60 18.05
C GLU A 220 11.64 -1.63 18.00
N VAL A 221 11.96 -2.85 18.42
CA VAL A 221 11.08 -4.00 18.35
C VAL A 221 10.77 -4.46 19.77
N LEU A 222 9.48 -4.55 20.09
CA LEU A 222 8.97 -5.11 21.34
C LEU A 222 8.39 -6.50 21.06
N GLN A 223 8.87 -7.51 21.80
CA GLN A 223 8.40 -8.88 21.66
C GLN A 223 7.62 -9.29 22.90
N TYR A 224 6.40 -9.78 22.68
CA TYR A 224 5.51 -10.22 23.76
C TYR A 224 5.11 -11.69 23.56
N SER A 225 4.97 -12.41 24.67
CA SER A 225 4.29 -13.70 24.67
C SER A 225 2.77 -13.51 24.57
N ALA A 226 2.04 -14.55 24.16
CA ALA A 226 0.58 -14.49 24.02
C ALA A 226 -0.17 -14.11 25.32
N ARG A 227 0.42 -14.41 26.49
CA ARG A 227 -0.15 -14.05 27.80
C ARG A 227 0.08 -12.59 28.14
N GLU A 228 1.29 -12.09 27.90
CA GLU A 228 1.64 -10.69 28.16
C GLU A 228 0.96 -9.74 27.18
N ALA A 229 0.77 -10.18 25.93
CA ALA A 229 0.05 -9.43 24.92
C ALA A 229 -1.44 -9.19 25.26
N GLN A 230 -2.01 -9.92 26.22
CA GLN A 230 -3.37 -9.64 26.71
C GLN A 230 -3.40 -8.42 27.64
N ASP A 231 -2.29 -8.09 28.29
CA ASP A 231 -2.20 -6.93 29.16
C ASP A 231 -1.74 -5.71 28.35
N SER A 232 -2.72 -5.02 27.76
CA SER A 232 -2.46 -3.81 26.99
C SER A 232 -1.97 -2.63 27.82
N LYS A 233 -2.02 -2.66 29.17
CA LYS A 233 -1.44 -1.58 30.00
C LYS A 233 0.07 -1.68 30.01
N LYS A 234 0.57 -2.87 30.32
CA LYS A 234 2.01 -3.19 30.27
C LYS A 234 2.62 -2.81 28.92
N VAL A 235 1.98 -3.19 27.81
CA VAL A 235 2.47 -2.87 26.47
C VAL A 235 2.55 -1.36 26.22
N VAL A 236 1.56 -0.59 26.68
CA VAL A 236 1.55 0.87 26.52
C VAL A 236 2.62 1.53 27.38
N GLU A 237 2.81 1.08 28.62
CA GLU A 237 3.89 1.56 29.49
C GLU A 237 5.26 1.31 28.83
N ASP A 238 5.51 0.11 28.32
CA ASP A 238 6.76 -0.24 27.62
C ASP A 238 7.00 0.68 26.40
N ILE A 239 5.95 1.02 25.64
CA ILE A 239 6.03 1.92 24.48
C ILE A 239 6.37 3.36 24.91
N GLU A 240 5.83 3.82 26.04
CA GLU A 240 6.10 5.16 26.57
C GLU A 240 7.51 5.30 27.15
N TYR A 241 8.03 4.25 27.80
CA TYR A 241 9.39 4.24 28.33
C TYR A 241 10.48 4.07 27.27
N LEU A 242 10.09 3.67 26.06
CA LEU A 242 11.02 3.40 24.97
C LEU A 242 11.66 4.69 24.44
N LYS A 243 12.99 4.67 24.32
CA LYS A 243 13.78 5.75 23.74
C LYS A 243 14.10 5.43 22.29
N PHE A 244 13.64 6.31 21.40
CA PHE A 244 13.74 6.16 19.96
C PHE A 244 15.03 6.75 19.43
N ASP A 245 16.08 5.92 19.44
CA ASP A 245 17.42 6.32 18.99
C ASP A 245 17.75 5.73 17.61
N LYS A 246 16.97 4.74 17.17
CA LYS A 246 17.20 4.00 15.92
C LYS A 246 16.41 4.54 14.73
N GLY A 247 16.94 4.26 13.55
CA GLY A 247 16.21 4.34 12.30
C GLY A 247 16.37 5.62 11.47
N PRO A 248 15.87 5.59 10.21
CA PRO A 248 16.01 6.70 9.29
C PRO A 248 15.06 7.88 9.61
N TRP A 249 14.13 7.71 10.55
CA TRP A 249 13.10 8.69 10.91
C TRP A 249 13.68 9.98 11.50
N LEU A 250 14.74 9.87 12.32
CA LEU A 250 15.39 11.03 12.95
C LEU A 250 16.16 11.90 11.94
N LYS A 251 16.59 11.33 10.82
CA LYS A 251 17.41 12.00 9.80
C LYS A 251 16.58 12.72 8.72
N GLN A 252 15.26 12.81 8.89
CA GLN A 252 14.36 13.33 7.85
C GLN A 252 14.26 14.86 7.90
N ASP A 253 14.68 15.51 6.82
CA ASP A 253 14.48 16.94 6.63
C ASP A 253 13.05 17.29 6.22
N ASN A 254 12.66 18.55 6.44
CA ASN A 254 11.39 19.11 5.98
C ASN A 254 11.13 18.88 4.48
N ARG A 255 12.19 18.89 3.65
CA ARG A 255 12.10 18.66 2.20
C ARG A 255 11.78 17.20 1.88
N THR A 256 12.40 16.26 2.61
CA THR A 256 12.15 14.83 2.42
C THR A 256 10.74 14.47 2.83
N LEU A 257 10.27 15.00 3.98
CA LEU A 257 8.88 14.85 4.41
C LEU A 257 7.87 15.51 3.46
N TYR A 258 8.25 16.63 2.82
CA TYR A 258 7.44 17.25 1.78
C TYR A 258 7.26 16.33 0.56
N HIS A 259 8.35 15.76 0.03
CA HIS A 259 8.28 14.83 -1.09
C HIS A 259 7.54 13.54 -0.73
N LEU A 260 7.78 13.00 0.47
CA LEU A 260 7.04 11.84 0.99
C LEU A 260 5.54 12.14 1.06
N ARG A 261 5.15 13.32 1.56
CA ARG A 261 3.74 13.74 1.63
C ARG A 261 3.10 13.89 0.24
N LEU A 262 3.84 14.39 -0.76
CA LEU A 262 3.34 14.45 -2.13
C LEU A 262 3.10 13.04 -2.70
N LEU A 263 4.06 12.13 -2.50
CA LEU A 263 3.96 10.75 -2.97
C LEU A 263 2.74 10.05 -2.37
N VAL A 264 2.57 10.08 -1.04
CA VAL A 264 1.47 9.36 -0.37
C VAL A 264 0.09 9.94 -0.68
N GLN A 265 0.01 11.21 -1.09
CA GLN A 265 -1.25 11.80 -1.53
C GLN A 265 -1.72 11.30 -2.90
N ASP A 266 -0.79 10.90 -3.78
CA ASP A 266 -1.15 10.33 -5.07
C ASP A 266 -1.16 8.80 -5.02
N LYS A 267 -2.36 8.24 -4.79
CA LYS A 267 -2.55 6.80 -4.67
C LYS A 267 -2.21 6.04 -5.96
N PHE A 268 -2.33 6.69 -7.12
CA PHE A 268 -1.92 6.07 -8.39
C PHE A 268 -0.41 5.98 -8.49
N GLU A 269 0.32 7.03 -8.10
CA GLU A 269 1.79 7.01 -8.10
C GLU A 269 2.35 5.92 -7.17
N VAL A 270 1.75 5.78 -5.98
CA VAL A 270 2.09 4.73 -5.01
C VAL A 270 1.86 3.33 -5.60
N LEU A 271 0.71 3.10 -6.24
CA LEU A 271 0.35 1.81 -6.79
C LEU A 271 0.99 1.52 -8.16
N ASN A 272 1.54 2.51 -8.84
CA ASN A 272 2.14 2.35 -10.17
C ASN A 272 3.21 1.26 -10.21
N TYR A 273 4.00 1.15 -9.15
CA TYR A 273 5.07 0.16 -9.03
C TYR A 273 4.59 -1.25 -8.67
N THR A 274 3.32 -1.43 -8.30
CA THR A 274 2.74 -2.76 -8.05
C THR A 274 2.34 -3.46 -9.36
N SER A 275 2.05 -2.68 -10.41
CA SER A 275 1.57 -3.15 -11.71
C SER A 275 2.71 -3.22 -12.73
N ILE A 276 3.74 -4.01 -12.40
CA ILE A 276 4.91 -4.17 -13.26
C ILE A 276 4.51 -5.00 -14.50
N PRO A 277 4.91 -4.61 -15.72
CA PRO A 277 4.56 -5.32 -16.95
C PRO A 277 5.40 -6.60 -17.16
N ILE A 278 5.47 -7.46 -16.14
CA ILE A 278 6.06 -8.80 -16.22
C ILE A 278 4.93 -9.81 -16.34
N PHE A 279 4.91 -10.55 -17.44
CA PHE A 279 3.83 -11.46 -17.75
C PHE A 279 3.99 -12.80 -17.00
N LEU A 280 3.27 -12.93 -15.89
CA LEU A 280 3.08 -14.20 -15.18
C LEU A 280 1.67 -14.76 -15.41
N PRO A 281 1.50 -16.08 -15.62
CA PRO A 281 0.18 -16.70 -15.81
C PRO A 281 -0.83 -16.43 -14.70
N GLU A 282 -0.38 -16.33 -13.44
CA GLU A 282 -1.25 -16.16 -12.27
C GLU A 282 -1.83 -14.75 -12.14
N VAL A 283 -1.11 -13.74 -12.62
CA VAL A 283 -1.47 -12.32 -12.46
C VAL A 283 -1.92 -11.69 -13.78
N THR A 284 -1.41 -12.18 -14.92
CA THR A 284 -1.73 -11.62 -16.23
C THR A 284 -3.17 -11.94 -16.60
N ILE A 285 -3.97 -10.89 -16.78
CA ILE A 285 -5.36 -10.99 -17.23
C ILE A 285 -5.41 -10.73 -18.73
N GLY A 286 -6.18 -11.54 -19.46
CA GLY A 286 -6.36 -11.36 -20.90
C GLY A 286 -7.08 -10.04 -21.23
N ALA A 287 -6.67 -9.37 -22.30
CA ALA A 287 -7.19 -8.05 -22.68
C ALA A 287 -8.73 -7.99 -22.79
N HIS A 288 -9.36 -9.01 -23.39
CA HIS A 288 -10.82 -9.08 -23.50
C HIS A 288 -11.53 -9.20 -22.15
N GLN A 289 -10.92 -9.90 -21.19
CA GLN A 289 -11.48 -10.03 -19.84
C GLN A 289 -11.37 -8.70 -19.10
N THR A 290 -10.20 -8.06 -19.16
CA THR A 290 -9.97 -6.74 -18.55
C THR A 290 -10.92 -5.68 -19.10
N ASP A 291 -11.12 -5.64 -20.42
CA ASP A 291 -12.03 -4.70 -21.07
C ASP A 291 -13.47 -4.90 -20.60
N ARG A 292 -13.94 -6.15 -20.53
CA ARG A 292 -15.26 -6.50 -20.01
C ARG A 292 -15.44 -6.05 -18.55
N VAL A 293 -14.46 -6.36 -17.68
CA VAL A 293 -14.52 -5.98 -16.25
C VAL A 293 -14.49 -4.45 -16.10
N LEU A 294 -13.70 -3.74 -16.91
CA LEU A 294 -13.65 -2.28 -16.89
C LEU A 294 -14.99 -1.65 -17.27
N HIS A 295 -15.67 -2.17 -18.30
CA HIS A 295 -17.00 -1.72 -18.68
C HIS A 295 -18.01 -1.95 -17.55
N GLN A 296 -18.05 -3.16 -16.99
CA GLN A 296 -18.92 -3.50 -15.85
C GLN A 296 -18.63 -2.62 -14.63
N PHE A 297 -17.35 -2.36 -14.32
CA PHE A 297 -16.97 -1.50 -13.21
C PHE A 297 -17.44 -0.04 -13.39
N ARG A 298 -17.42 0.48 -14.63
CA ARG A 298 -17.93 1.82 -14.94
C ARG A 298 -19.45 1.92 -14.92
N GLU A 299 -20.16 0.81 -15.07
CA GLU A 299 -21.62 0.74 -14.92
C GLU A 299 -22.05 0.76 -13.46
N LEU A 300 -21.14 0.51 -12.51
CA LEU A 300 -21.44 0.62 -11.09
C LEU A 300 -21.73 2.09 -10.71
N PRO A 301 -22.74 2.32 -9.85
CA PRO A 301 -23.09 3.66 -9.40
C PRO A 301 -21.90 4.31 -8.69
N GLY A 302 -21.62 5.57 -9.00
CA GLY A 302 -20.52 6.33 -8.38
C GLY A 302 -19.11 6.02 -8.90
N ARG A 303 -18.97 5.12 -9.88
CA ARG A 303 -17.66 4.70 -10.45
C ARG A 303 -17.45 5.09 -11.91
N LYS A 304 -18.50 5.58 -12.56
CA LYS A 304 -18.46 5.98 -13.98
C LYS A 304 -17.57 7.20 -14.23
N TYR A 305 -17.69 8.22 -13.38
CA TYR A 305 -16.93 9.47 -13.46
C TYR A 305 -16.13 9.72 -12.19
N SER A 306 -15.25 10.72 -12.24
CA SER A 306 -14.49 11.16 -11.08
C SER A 306 -15.41 11.48 -9.89
N PRO A 307 -14.98 11.22 -8.65
CA PRO A 307 -15.77 11.53 -7.46
C PRO A 307 -16.22 13.00 -7.45
N GLY A 308 -17.51 13.26 -7.19
CA GLY A 308 -18.09 14.61 -7.19
C GLY A 308 -18.77 15.02 -8.50
N TYR A 309 -18.75 14.16 -9.53
CA TYR A 309 -19.37 14.35 -10.86
C TYR A 309 -20.39 13.25 -11.24
N ASN A 310 -20.84 12.42 -10.29
CA ASN A 310 -21.78 11.33 -10.53
C ASN A 310 -23.22 11.74 -10.13
N THR A 311 -24.06 12.06 -11.12
CA THR A 311 -25.48 12.45 -10.90
C THR A 311 -26.27 11.38 -10.15
N GLU A 312 -25.98 10.11 -10.41
CA GLU A 312 -26.68 8.94 -9.85
C GLU A 312 -26.52 8.81 -8.34
N VAL A 313 -25.41 9.32 -7.78
CA VAL A 313 -25.11 9.32 -6.35
C VAL A 313 -25.58 10.62 -5.68
N GLY A 314 -26.17 11.54 -6.45
CA GLY A 314 -26.69 12.81 -5.95
C GLY A 314 -25.66 13.95 -5.93
N ASP A 315 -24.59 13.86 -6.73
CA ASP A 315 -23.63 14.95 -6.86
C ASP A 315 -24.29 16.20 -7.44
N LYS A 316 -24.11 17.33 -6.76
CA LYS A 316 -24.68 18.63 -7.15
C LYS A 316 -23.62 19.51 -7.81
N TRP A 317 -24.10 20.50 -8.57
CA TRP A 317 -23.27 21.54 -9.21
C TRP A 317 -22.21 21.01 -10.18
N ILE A 318 -22.49 19.88 -10.85
CA ILE A 318 -21.54 19.19 -11.73
C ILE A 318 -21.04 20.11 -12.86
N TRP A 319 -21.92 20.93 -13.43
CA TRP A 319 -21.62 21.92 -14.47
C TRP A 319 -20.71 23.10 -14.03
N LEU A 320 -20.54 23.32 -12.73
CA LEU A 320 -19.75 24.44 -12.17
C LEU A 320 -18.47 23.99 -11.43
N LYS A 321 -18.16 22.70 -11.47
CA LYS A 321 -16.94 22.11 -10.90
C LYS A 321 -15.93 21.86 -12.01
#